data_AF-A0A1H0WUL8-F1
#
_entry.id   AF-A0A1H0WUL8-F1
#
_cell.length_a   1.000
_cell.length_b   1.000
_cell.length_c   1.000
_cell.angle_alpha   90.00
_cell.angle_beta   90.00
_cell.angle_gamma   90.00
#
_symmetry.space_group_name_H-M   'P 1'
#
loop_
_entity.id
_entity.type
_entity.pdbx_description
1 polymer ?
#
loop_
_entity_poly.entity_id
_entity_poly.type
_entity_poly.pdbx_seq_one_letter_code
_entity_poly.pdbx_strand_id
1 'polypeptide(L)'
;MQRVIGYFDELHFAESNLGTPIFEVGSMKIPVTGLLTLRGHPLNDGTFRPLTGKLVFIGVTKSVRKLTEYIGDPKQPQGFKDERIVADLDVQAQPEGKRFLLEGILQEPVAWVDWEVVAAGFEFHAD
;
A
#
# COMPACT_ATOMS: atom_id res chain seq x y z
N MET A 1 -16.70 9.99 1.83
CA MET A 1 -15.67 9.49 0.90
C MET A 1 -15.21 10.56 -0.08
N GLN A 2 -13.99 11.07 0.12
CA GLN A 2 -13.35 12.06 -0.75
C GLN A 2 -12.32 11.37 -1.65
N ARG A 3 -12.40 11.61 -2.96
CA ARG A 3 -11.50 11.01 -3.97
C ARG A 3 -10.42 12.01 -4.39
N VAL A 4 -9.17 11.57 -4.33
CA VAL A 4 -7.98 12.32 -4.78
C VAL A 4 -7.28 11.51 -5.87
N ILE A 5 -6.99 12.12 -7.01
CA ILE A 5 -6.32 11.47 -8.15
C ILE A 5 -4.86 11.91 -8.15
N GLY A 6 -3.92 10.96 -8.26
CA GLY A 6 -2.49 11.23 -8.15
C GLY A 6 -2.05 11.46 -6.69
N TYR A 7 -1.06 12.33 -6.51
CA TYR A 7 -0.48 12.69 -5.21
C TYR A 7 0.05 11.54 -4.34
N PHE A 8 0.45 10.43 -4.98
CA PHE A 8 0.99 9.27 -4.26
C PHE A 8 2.30 9.63 -3.52
N ASP A 9 3.13 10.45 -4.14
CA ASP A 9 4.46 10.80 -3.65
C ASP A 9 4.37 11.75 -2.42
N GLU A 10 3.17 12.30 -2.16
CA GLU A 10 2.82 13.13 -1.01
C GLU A 10 2.10 12.35 0.10
N LEU A 11 2.13 11.01 0.06
CA LEU A 11 1.65 10.13 1.12
C LEU A 11 2.82 9.55 1.92
N HIS A 12 2.63 9.37 3.23
CA HIS A 12 3.61 8.78 4.13
C HIS A 12 3.06 7.49 4.75
N PHE A 13 3.74 6.37 4.45
CA PHE A 13 3.21 5.02 4.68
C PHE A 13 3.85 4.25 5.83
N ALA A 14 5.03 4.63 6.34
CA ALA A 14 5.85 3.76 7.20
C ALA A 14 5.10 3.19 8.43
N GLU A 15 4.21 3.96 9.04
CA GLU A 15 3.40 3.54 10.19
C GLU A 15 1.95 3.14 9.82
N SER A 16 1.64 3.03 8.53
CA SER A 16 0.31 2.69 8.04
C SER A 16 0.05 1.19 8.16
N ASN A 17 -1.20 0.84 8.45
CA ASN A 17 -1.66 -0.54 8.35
C ASN A 17 -2.31 -0.75 6.99
N LEU A 18 -1.81 -1.74 6.25
CA LEU A 18 -2.26 -2.13 4.93
C LEU A 18 -3.09 -3.41 5.03
N GLY A 19 -4.23 -3.41 4.35
CA GLY A 19 -5.12 -4.57 4.23
C GLY A 19 -4.72 -5.49 3.08
N THR A 20 -5.42 -6.62 2.99
CA THR A 20 -5.35 -7.54 1.86
C THR A 20 -5.77 -6.85 0.56
N PRO A 21 -5.03 -7.03 -0.55
CA PRO A 21 -5.43 -6.43 -1.83
C PRO A 21 -6.73 -7.04 -2.34
N ILE A 22 -7.62 -6.18 -2.85
CA ILE A 22 -8.87 -6.57 -3.50
C ILE A 22 -8.73 -6.25 -4.98
N PHE A 23 -8.79 -7.28 -5.82
CA PHE A 23 -8.74 -7.12 -7.27
C PHE A 23 -10.16 -7.05 -7.84
N GLU A 24 -10.40 -6.01 -8.62
CA GLU A 24 -11.62 -5.81 -9.41
C GLU A 24 -11.24 -5.62 -10.88
N VAL A 25 -12.23 -5.64 -11.78
CA VAL A 25 -11.98 -5.44 -13.21
C VAL A 25 -11.28 -4.09 -13.42
N GLY A 26 -10.02 -4.15 -13.86
CA GLY A 26 -9.21 -2.97 -14.17
C GLY A 26 -8.65 -2.21 -12.96
N SER A 27 -8.78 -2.70 -11.73
CA SER A 27 -8.17 -2.04 -10.56
C SER A 27 -7.78 -2.97 -9.43
N MET A 28 -6.82 -2.54 -8.62
CA MET A 28 -6.49 -3.14 -7.33
C MET A 28 -6.72 -2.12 -6.22
N LYS A 29 -7.39 -2.53 -5.15
CA LYS A 29 -7.66 -1.69 -3.98
C LYS A 29 -6.95 -2.26 -2.76
N ILE A 30 -6.28 -1.39 -2.00
CA ILE A 30 -5.64 -1.75 -0.73
C ILE A 30 -6.29 -0.90 0.37
N PRO A 31 -7.04 -1.49 1.31
CA PRO A 31 -7.50 -0.78 2.50
C PRO A 31 -6.29 -0.26 3.29
N VAL A 32 -6.37 0.97 3.80
CA VAL A 32 -5.29 1.58 4.57
C VAL A 32 -5.85 2.36 5.76
N THR A 33 -5.16 2.27 6.90
CA THR A 33 -5.41 3.11 8.09
C THR A 33 -4.09 3.68 8.58
N GLY A 34 -4.13 4.83 9.24
CA GLY A 34 -2.92 5.46 9.79
C GLY A 34 -2.09 6.21 8.76
N LEU A 35 -2.63 6.45 7.55
CA LEU A 35 -1.92 7.10 6.45
C LEU A 35 -1.74 8.59 6.74
N LEU A 36 -0.51 9.08 6.69
CA LEU A 36 -0.24 10.51 6.85
C LEU A 36 -0.06 11.19 5.49
N THR A 37 -0.37 12.48 5.45
CA THR A 37 -0.18 13.30 4.25
C THR A 37 0.97 14.27 4.44
N LEU A 38 1.79 14.42 3.40
CA LEU A 38 2.85 15.41 3.36
C LEU A 38 2.29 16.76 2.89
N ARG A 39 3.06 17.83 3.14
CA ARG A 39 2.69 19.18 2.69
C ARG A 39 2.54 19.16 1.16
N GLY A 40 1.42 19.70 0.68
CA GLY A 40 1.10 19.74 -0.76
C GLY A 40 0.03 18.72 -1.17
N HIS A 41 -0.23 17.71 -0.35
CA HIS A 41 -1.34 16.80 -0.58
C HIS A 41 -2.70 17.52 -0.40
N PRO A 42 -3.71 17.32 -1.27
CA PRO A 42 -5.00 18.00 -1.19
C PRO A 42 -5.80 17.79 0.10
N LEU A 43 -5.52 16.70 0.82
CA LEU A 43 -6.13 16.39 2.13
C LEU A 43 -5.29 16.84 3.31
N ASN A 44 -4.15 17.49 3.08
CA ASN A 44 -3.35 18.06 4.15
C ASN A 44 -3.97 19.40 4.59
N ASP A 45 -4.61 19.41 5.75
CA ASP A 45 -5.22 20.59 6.37
C ASP A 45 -4.27 21.34 7.32
N GLY A 46 -2.97 21.01 7.28
CA GLY A 46 -1.96 21.50 8.21
C GLY A 46 -1.90 20.75 9.54
N THR A 47 -2.72 19.70 9.72
CA THR A 47 -2.68 18.81 10.87
C THR A 47 -2.10 17.44 10.52
N PHE A 48 -1.49 16.75 11.49
CA PHE A 48 -0.98 15.38 11.34
C PHE A 48 -2.06 14.33 11.66
N ARG A 49 -3.29 14.55 11.21
CA ARG A 49 -4.38 13.59 11.43
C ARG A 49 -4.17 12.37 10.51
N PRO A 50 -4.06 11.15 11.06
CA PRO A 50 -3.98 9.96 10.25
C PRO A 50 -5.28 9.74 9.48
N LEU A 51 -5.16 9.39 8.21
CA LEU A 51 -6.26 9.09 7.31
C LEU A 51 -6.52 7.59 7.24
N THR A 52 -7.78 7.29 6.95
CA THR A 52 -8.26 5.94 6.63
C THR A 52 -8.95 5.98 5.29
N GLY A 53 -8.83 4.90 4.52
CA GLY A 53 -9.49 4.78 3.23
C GLY A 53 -8.95 3.63 2.41
N LYS A 54 -8.89 3.84 1.09
CA LYS A 54 -8.40 2.86 0.12
C LYS A 54 -7.42 3.49 -0.86
N LEU A 55 -6.27 2.85 -1.03
CA LEU A 55 -5.37 3.09 -2.14
C LEU A 55 -5.94 2.35 -3.35
N VAL A 56 -6.16 3.04 -4.46
CA VAL A 56 -6.76 2.47 -5.66
C VAL A 56 -5.80 2.63 -6.83
N PHE A 57 -5.31 1.52 -7.33
CA PHE A 57 -4.42 1.45 -8.48
C PHE A 57 -5.22 1.00 -9.71
N ILE A 58 -5.18 1.80 -10.77
CA ILE A 58 -5.95 1.57 -12.01
C ILE A 58 -5.04 0.96 -13.07
N GLY A 59 -5.51 -0.08 -13.76
CA GLY A 59 -4.75 -0.76 -14.82
C GLY A 59 -3.48 -1.40 -14.29
N VAL A 60 -3.59 -2.21 -13.23
CA VAL A 60 -2.44 -2.86 -12.58
C VAL A 60 -1.90 -3.99 -13.47
N THR A 61 -0.59 -3.95 -13.75
CA THR A 61 0.13 -4.97 -14.50
C THR A 61 1.07 -5.79 -13.61
N LYS A 62 1.49 -5.21 -12.48
CA LYS A 62 2.34 -5.87 -11.48
C LYS A 62 1.93 -5.49 -10.05
N SER A 63 1.93 -6.45 -9.15
CA SER A 63 1.77 -6.29 -7.71
C SER A 63 2.59 -7.36 -7.00
N VAL A 64 3.70 -6.96 -6.39
CA VAL A 64 4.64 -7.85 -5.71
C VAL A 64 4.93 -7.32 -4.31
N ARG A 65 4.78 -8.18 -3.31
CA ARG A 65 5.05 -7.91 -1.91
C ARG A 65 6.28 -8.67 -1.45
N LYS A 66 7.14 -8.00 -0.70
CA LYS A 66 8.17 -8.63 0.13
C LYS A 66 7.70 -8.56 1.57
N LEU A 67 7.58 -9.72 2.21
CA LEU A 67 7.02 -9.83 3.56
C LEU A 67 8.11 -10.26 4.53
N THR A 68 8.25 -9.49 5.61
CA THR A 68 9.09 -9.83 6.76
C THR A 68 8.19 -10.03 7.97
N GLU A 69 7.97 -11.29 8.34
CA GLU A 69 7.10 -11.69 9.45
C GLU A 69 7.90 -11.90 10.74
N TYR A 70 7.31 -11.63 11.89
CA TYR A 70 7.91 -11.99 13.18
C TYR A 70 7.89 -13.51 13.42
N ILE A 71 8.87 -14.00 14.18
CA ILE A 71 8.82 -15.33 14.82
C ILE A 71 8.17 -15.14 16.20
N GLY A 72 7.04 -15.81 16.43
CA GLY A 72 6.28 -15.72 17.68
C GLY A 72 5.32 -14.53 17.72
N ASP A 73 5.03 -14.03 18.93
CA ASP A 73 4.17 -12.85 19.15
C ASP A 73 4.92 -11.57 18.74
N PRO A 74 4.38 -10.72 17.84
CA PRO A 74 4.99 -9.44 17.49
C PRO A 74 5.27 -8.51 18.69
N LYS A 75 4.56 -8.66 19.81
CA LYS A 75 4.80 -7.91 21.07
C LYS A 75 5.95 -8.50 21.90
N GLN A 76 6.32 -9.75 21.64
CA GLN A 76 7.43 -10.46 22.27
C GLN A 76 8.22 -11.23 21.20
N PRO A 77 8.84 -10.51 20.24
CA PRO A 77 9.39 -11.14 19.06
C PRO A 77 10.61 -11.99 19.41
N GLN A 78 10.67 -13.19 18.84
CA GLN A 78 11.81 -14.10 18.97
C GLN A 78 12.79 -13.97 17.79
N GLY A 79 12.52 -13.04 16.87
CA GLY A 79 13.27 -12.80 15.64
C GLY A 79 12.32 -12.54 14.47
N PHE A 80 12.87 -12.62 13.26
CA PHE A 80 12.14 -12.50 12.00
C PHE A 80 12.29 -13.79 11.20
N LYS A 81 11.23 -14.17 10.49
CA LYS A 81 11.31 -15.22 9.46
C LYS A 81 12.13 -14.68 8.28
N ASP A 82 12.63 -15.59 7.45
CA ASP A 82 13.21 -15.22 6.16
C ASP A 82 12.19 -14.44 5.32
N GLU A 83 12.67 -13.45 4.56
CA GLU A 83 11.84 -12.66 3.66
C GLU A 83 11.12 -13.57 2.66
N ARG A 84 9.82 -13.38 2.51
CA ARG A 84 9.00 -14.10 1.53
C ARG A 84 8.46 -13.15 0.47
N ILE A 85 8.65 -13.52 -0.79
CA ILE A 85 8.08 -12.80 -1.93
C ILE A 85 6.70 -13.37 -2.27
N VAL A 86 5.72 -12.48 -2.45
CA VAL A 86 4.37 -12.80 -2.91
C VAL A 86 4.09 -11.99 -4.17
N ALA A 87 3.89 -12.67 -5.30
CA ALA A 87 3.41 -12.03 -6.51
C ALA A 87 1.87 -12.17 -6.56
N ASP A 88 1.17 -11.08 -6.26
CA ASP A 88 -0.30 -11.04 -6.34
C ASP A 88 -0.76 -10.95 -7.80
N LEU A 89 0.02 -10.25 -8.63
CA LEU A 89 -0.16 -10.13 -10.07
C LEU A 89 1.19 -9.86 -10.74
N ASP A 90 1.50 -10.56 -11.82
CA ASP A 90 2.71 -10.30 -12.63
C ASP A 90 2.43 -10.63 -14.11
N VAL A 91 1.92 -9.65 -14.84
CA VAL A 91 1.68 -9.79 -16.27
C VAL A 91 2.98 -9.45 -16.99
N GLN A 92 3.80 -10.47 -17.26
CA GLN A 92 5.16 -10.33 -17.86
C GLN A 92 5.24 -9.62 -19.22
N ALA A 93 4.10 -9.23 -19.81
CA ALA A 93 3.99 -8.76 -21.19
C ALA A 93 3.67 -7.27 -21.37
N GLN A 94 3.56 -6.45 -20.31
CA GLN A 94 3.23 -5.02 -20.48
C GLN A 94 4.19 -4.08 -19.73
N PRO A 95 5.05 -3.33 -20.44
CA PRO A 95 5.96 -2.35 -19.84
C PRO A 95 5.27 -1.02 -19.48
N GLU A 96 3.95 -0.93 -19.60
CA GLU A 96 3.22 0.33 -19.51
C GLU A 96 2.65 0.53 -18.09
N GLY A 97 3.10 1.58 -17.42
CA GLY A 97 2.60 1.98 -16.10
C GLY A 97 3.63 2.75 -15.28
N LYS A 98 3.16 3.52 -14.29
CA LYS A 98 4.00 4.13 -13.26
C LYS A 98 4.26 3.07 -12.17
N ARG A 99 5.49 3.04 -11.67
CA ARG A 99 5.88 2.25 -10.49
C ARG A 99 5.53 3.02 -9.23
N PHE A 100 4.84 2.35 -8.32
CA PHE A 100 4.48 2.83 -6.99
C PHE A 100 5.15 1.92 -5.96
N LEU A 101 5.79 2.53 -4.97
CA LEU A 101 6.45 1.84 -3.87
C LEU A 101 5.82 2.33 -2.58
N LEU A 102 5.31 1.38 -1.79
CA LEU A 102 4.78 1.65 -0.46
C LEU A 102 5.32 0.61 0.50
N GLU A 103 5.49 1.04 1.74
CA GLU A 103 5.93 0.21 2.84
C GLU A 103 4.96 0.37 4.02
N GLY A 104 4.84 -0.63 4.88
CA GLY A 104 3.98 -0.53 6.07
C GLY A 104 3.72 -1.86 6.73
N ILE A 105 2.66 -1.92 7.52
CA ILE A 105 2.29 -3.11 8.31
C ILE A 105 1.11 -3.81 7.64
N LEU A 106 1.33 -4.99 7.07
CA LEU A 106 0.24 -5.86 6.63
C LEU A 106 -0.43 -6.46 7.86
N GLN A 107 -1.76 -6.46 7.93
CA GLN A 107 -2.48 -6.96 9.11
C GLN A 107 -2.68 -8.48 9.13
N GLU A 108 -2.74 -9.12 7.96
CA GLU A 108 -3.02 -10.56 7.83
C GLU A 108 -2.15 -11.19 6.72
N PRO A 109 -1.06 -11.92 7.08
CA PRO A 109 -0.46 -12.02 8.41
C PRO A 109 0.17 -10.69 8.86
N VAL A 110 0.40 -10.53 10.17
CA VAL A 110 1.14 -9.38 10.71
C VAL A 110 2.59 -9.43 10.21
N ALA A 111 2.93 -8.53 9.29
CA ALA A 111 4.24 -8.47 8.65
C ALA A 111 4.61 -7.04 8.30
N TRP A 112 5.90 -6.73 8.30
CA TRP A 112 6.39 -5.61 7.49
C TRP A 112 6.26 -5.98 6.02
N VAL A 113 5.75 -5.07 5.21
CA VAL A 113 5.62 -5.25 3.77
C VAL A 113 6.34 -4.13 3.03
N ASP A 114 7.20 -4.51 2.08
CA ASP A 114 7.61 -3.63 0.98
C ASP A 114 6.82 -4.05 -0.26
N TRP A 115 6.02 -3.13 -0.81
CA TRP A 115 5.09 -3.43 -1.88
C TRP A 115 5.43 -2.63 -3.13
N GLU A 116 5.67 -3.34 -4.22
CA GLU A 116 5.78 -2.76 -5.56
C GLU A 116 4.50 -2.98 -6.36
N VAL A 117 3.94 -1.89 -6.87
CA VAL A 117 2.79 -1.92 -7.79
C VAL A 117 3.17 -1.19 -9.07
N VAL A 118 2.85 -1.77 -10.23
CA VAL A 118 2.91 -1.08 -11.53
C VAL A 118 1.49 -0.92 -12.04
N ALA A 119 1.09 0.33 -12.29
CA ALA A 119 -0.28 0.67 -12.67
C ALA A 119 -0.33 1.89 -13.60
N ALA A 120 -1.38 2.01 -14.41
CA ALA A 120 -1.62 3.15 -15.29
C ALA A 120 -1.99 4.44 -14.51
N GLY A 121 -2.61 4.30 -13.33
CA GLY A 121 -3.00 5.44 -12.50
C GLY A 121 -3.17 5.08 -11.03
N PHE A 122 -3.26 6.12 -10.20
CA PHE A 122 -3.44 6.01 -8.76
C PHE A 122 -4.48 7.01 -8.26
N GLU A 123 -5.27 6.57 -7.28
CA GLU A 123 -6.22 7.38 -6.55
C GLU A 123 -6.23 7.00 -5.07
N PHE A 124 -6.48 7.97 -4.21
CA PHE A 124 -6.80 7.73 -2.81
C PHE A 124 -8.28 8.05 -2.56
N HIS A 125 -9.00 7.08 -2.01
CA HIS A 125 -10.39 7.23 -1.59
C HIS A 125 -10.41 7.29 -0.06
N ALA A 126 -10.37 8.51 0.48
CA ALA A 126 -10.46 8.75 1.92
C ALA A 126 -11.91 8.55 2.39
N ASP A 127 -12.11 7.93 3.55
CA ASP A 127 -13.44 7.65 4.11
C ASP A 127 -14.25 8.93 4.43
#